data_AF-A0A521FVQ9-F1
#
_entry.id   AF-A0A521FVQ9-F1
#
_cell.length_a   1.000
_cell.length_b   1.000
_cell.length_c   1.000
_cell.angle_alpha   90.00
_cell.angle_beta   90.00
_cell.angle_gamma   90.00
#
_symmetry.space_group_name_H-M   'P 1'
#
loop_
_entity.id
_entity.type
_entity.pdbx_description
1 polymer ?
#
loop_
_entity_poly.entity_id
_entity_poly.type
_entity_poly.pdbx_seq_one_letter_code
_entity_poly.pdbx_strand_id
1 'polypeptide(L)'
;MTRQLKDVEKQIENLLDRILDASSPSVVSAYEGRIAKLEREKILLSEKAVQVVPPKGRFEEFIELSLEFLSRPWNIYENGNLALKQTVVRLAFSEPLRYSRESGYRTTETAFPFKVLAGICSEKREMVRPRRLNYNT
;
A
#
# COMPACT_ATOMS: atom_id res chain seq x y z
N MET A 1 -9.17 10.98 -7.49
CA MET A 1 -9.42 10.42 -8.82
C MET A 1 -10.89 10.49 -9.23
N THR A 2 -11.85 9.97 -8.45
CA THR A 2 -13.29 9.98 -8.83
C THR A 2 -13.91 11.38 -8.96
N ARG A 3 -13.49 12.37 -8.17
CA ARG A 3 -13.93 13.78 -8.32
C ARG A 3 -13.46 14.41 -9.63
N GLN A 4 -12.18 14.23 -9.97
CA GLN A 4 -11.59 14.79 -11.20
C GLN A 4 -12.25 14.22 -12.46
N LEU A 5 -12.65 12.95 -12.45
CA LEU A 5 -13.33 12.30 -13.57
C LEU A 5 -14.73 12.92 -13.80
N LYS A 6 -15.48 13.19 -12.72
CA LYS A 6 -16.77 13.90 -12.78
C LYS A 6 -16.64 15.35 -13.24
N ASP A 7 -15.57 16.03 -12.83
CA ASP A 7 -15.31 17.42 -13.25
C ASP A 7 -15.02 17.51 -14.75
N VAL A 8 -14.24 16.55 -15.29
CA VAL A 8 -13.96 16.45 -16.74
C VAL A 8 -15.23 16.14 -17.52
N GLU A 9 -16.07 15.21 -17.05
CA GLU A 9 -17.36 14.90 -17.68
C GLU A 9 -18.28 16.13 -17.75
N LYS A 10 -18.39 16.87 -16.65
CA LYS A 10 -19.18 18.10 -16.61
C LYS A 10 -18.63 19.19 -17.53
N GLN A 11 -17.32 19.26 -17.70
CA GLN A 11 -16.71 20.20 -18.66
C GLN A 11 -17.00 19.82 -20.11
N ILE A 12 -17.03 18.52 -20.44
CA ILE A 12 -17.40 18.03 -21.76
C ILE A 12 -18.87 18.37 -22.07
N GLU A 13 -19.79 18.09 -21.14
CA GLU A 13 -21.23 18.41 -21.30
C GLU A 13 -21.45 19.90 -21.55
N ASN A 14 -20.84 20.77 -20.73
CA ASN A 14 -20.95 22.22 -20.90
C ASN A 14 -20.41 22.74 -22.25
N LEU A 15 -19.38 22.08 -22.80
CA LEU A 15 -18.82 22.47 -24.11
C LEU A 15 -19.69 21.96 -25.26
N LEU A 16 -20.33 20.80 -25.12
CA LEU A 16 -21.29 20.28 -26.09
C LEU A 16 -22.54 21.17 -26.17
N ASP A 17 -23.09 21.59 -25.03
CA ASP A 17 -24.23 22.52 -25.00
C ASP A 17 -23.90 23.85 -25.70
N ARG A 18 -22.67 24.36 -25.50
CA ARG A 18 -22.21 25.60 -26.14
C ARG A 18 -21.94 25.48 -27.65
N ILE A 19 -21.71 24.26 -28.17
CA ILE A 19 -21.59 24.03 -29.62
C ILE A 19 -22.96 24.17 -30.28
N LEU A 20 -24.03 23.71 -29.63
CA LEU A 20 -25.41 23.80 -30.17
C LEU A 20 -25.85 25.25 -30.37
N ASP A 21 -25.39 26.16 -29.50
CA ASP A 21 -25.68 27.60 -29.58
C ASP A 21 -24.69 28.39 -30.45
N ALA A 22 -23.59 27.78 -30.91
CA ALA A 22 -22.53 28.48 -31.63
C ALA A 22 -22.80 28.57 -33.15
N SER A 23 -22.93 29.80 -33.67
CA SER A 23 -23.27 30.03 -35.09
C SER A 23 -22.08 30.13 -36.05
N SER A 24 -20.82 30.03 -35.57
CA SER A 24 -19.64 30.19 -36.44
C SER A 24 -18.80 28.90 -36.53
N PRO A 25 -18.45 28.44 -37.75
CA PRO A 25 -17.75 27.18 -37.95
C PRO A 25 -16.35 27.15 -37.33
N SER A 26 -15.67 28.29 -37.23
CA SER A 26 -14.37 28.39 -36.57
C SER A 26 -14.44 28.16 -35.05
N VAL A 27 -15.53 28.59 -34.41
CA VAL A 27 -15.74 28.40 -32.96
C VAL A 27 -16.14 26.96 -32.66
N VAL A 28 -16.95 26.34 -33.52
CA VAL A 28 -17.29 24.91 -33.42
C VAL A 28 -16.03 24.04 -33.47
N SER A 29 -15.13 24.27 -34.44
CA SER A 29 -13.87 23.54 -34.56
C SER A 29 -12.94 23.72 -33.35
N ALA A 30 -12.89 24.93 -32.77
CA ALA A 30 -12.10 25.18 -31.55
C ALA A 30 -12.66 24.40 -30.34
N TYR A 31 -13.98 24.28 -30.23
CA TYR A 31 -14.62 23.49 -29.17
C TYR A 31 -14.45 21.99 -29.37
N GLU A 32 -14.61 21.47 -30.58
CA GLU A 32 -14.30 20.07 -30.93
C GLU A 32 -12.86 19.71 -30.54
N GLY A 33 -11.90 20.58 -30.85
CA GLY A 33 -10.50 20.39 -30.47
C GLY A 33 -10.28 20.36 -28.94
N ARG A 34 -11.10 21.08 -28.17
CA ARG A 34 -11.04 21.10 -26.70
C ARG A 34 -11.71 19.86 -26.09
N ILE A 35 -12.82 19.41 -26.65
CA ILE A 35 -13.49 18.16 -26.26
C ILE A 35 -12.55 16.96 -26.48
N ALA A 36 -11.92 16.88 -27.65
CA ALA A 36 -10.97 15.80 -27.96
C ALA A 36 -9.77 15.76 -27.00
N LYS A 37 -9.36 16.90 -26.41
CA LYS A 37 -8.33 16.94 -25.37
C LYS A 37 -8.85 16.37 -24.04
N LEU A 38 -10.03 16.80 -23.61
CA LEU A 38 -10.66 16.34 -22.37
C LEU A 38 -11.01 14.84 -22.41
N GLU A 39 -11.41 14.30 -23.56
CA GLU A 39 -11.65 12.86 -23.73
C GLU A 39 -10.38 12.03 -23.55
N ARG A 40 -9.24 12.49 -24.09
CA ARG A 40 -7.94 11.82 -23.86
C ARG A 40 -7.55 11.86 -22.39
N GLU A 41 -7.76 12.99 -21.72
CA GLU A 41 -7.50 13.11 -20.28
C GLU A 41 -8.40 12.18 -19.45
N LYS A 42 -9.68 12.06 -19.83
CA LYS A 42 -10.62 11.11 -19.21
C LYS A 42 -10.11 9.67 -19.30
N ILE A 43 -9.63 9.25 -20.48
CA ILE A 43 -9.07 7.90 -20.69
C ILE A 43 -7.87 7.68 -19.77
N LEU A 44 -6.89 8.60 -19.78
CA LEU A 44 -5.69 8.49 -18.93
C LEU A 44 -6.02 8.45 -17.43
N LEU A 45 -6.98 9.26 -16.99
CA LEU A 45 -7.42 9.28 -15.59
C LEU A 45 -8.15 7.99 -15.22
N SER A 46 -8.93 7.41 -16.13
CA SER A 46 -9.62 6.14 -15.92
C SER A 46 -8.64 4.97 -15.79
N GLU A 47 -7.62 4.91 -16.64
CA GLU A 47 -6.56 3.89 -16.57
C GLU A 47 -5.77 3.98 -15.27
N LYS A 48 -5.38 5.21 -14.87
CA LYS A 48 -4.70 5.44 -13.59
C LYS A 48 -5.58 5.06 -12.40
N ALA A 49 -6.89 5.33 -12.46
CA ALA A 49 -7.80 4.95 -11.39
C ALA A 49 -7.88 3.42 -11.20
N VAL A 50 -7.81 2.66 -12.30
CA VAL A 50 -7.77 1.18 -12.27
C VAL A 50 -6.43 0.68 -11.72
N GLN A 51 -5.31 1.31 -12.06
CA GLN A 51 -3.98 0.89 -11.59
C GLN A 51 -3.68 1.22 -10.13
N VAL A 52 -4.26 2.30 -9.59
CA VAL A 52 -3.92 2.80 -8.23
C VAL A 52 -4.60 2.01 -7.12
N VAL A 53 -5.69 1.29 -7.40
CA VAL A 53 -6.38 0.48 -6.39
C VAL A 53 -5.81 -0.94 -6.43
N PRO A 54 -4.95 -1.37 -5.49
CA PRO A 54 -4.65 -2.79 -5.35
C PRO A 54 -5.99 -3.52 -5.14
N PRO A 55 -6.24 -4.66 -5.83
CA PRO A 55 -7.48 -5.42 -5.65
C PRO A 55 -7.70 -5.66 -4.16
N LYS A 56 -8.93 -5.44 -3.69
CA LYS A 56 -9.29 -5.36 -2.26
C LYS A 56 -8.75 -6.50 -1.37
N GLY A 57 -8.40 -7.67 -1.94
CA GLY A 57 -7.79 -8.79 -1.19
C GLY A 57 -6.29 -8.70 -0.96
N ARG A 58 -5.51 -7.96 -1.78
CA ARG A 58 -4.03 -8.01 -1.70
C ARG A 58 -3.47 -7.52 -0.38
N PHE A 59 -4.04 -6.45 0.19
CA PHE A 59 -3.45 -5.83 1.37
C PHE A 59 -3.58 -6.71 2.62
N GLU A 60 -4.75 -7.29 2.83
CA GLU A 60 -5.04 -8.16 3.97
C GLU A 60 -4.23 -9.46 3.88
N GLU A 61 -4.17 -10.06 2.69
CA GLU A 61 -3.34 -11.25 2.41
C GLU A 61 -1.85 -11.03 2.73
N PHE A 62 -1.25 -9.90 2.32
CA PHE A 62 0.16 -9.63 2.61
C PHE A 62 0.42 -9.24 4.07
N ILE A 63 -0.52 -8.59 4.75
CA ILE A 63 -0.37 -8.27 6.18
C ILE A 63 -0.33 -9.55 6.99
N GLU A 64 -1.27 -10.47 6.78
CA GLU A 64 -1.32 -11.73 7.52
C GLU A 64 -0.01 -12.51 7.37
N LEU A 65 0.47 -12.67 6.14
CA LEU A 65 1.74 -13.35 5.85
C LEU A 65 2.95 -12.63 6.48
N SER A 66 2.96 -11.29 6.46
CA SER A 66 4.03 -10.50 7.06
C SER A 66 4.05 -10.63 8.58
N LEU A 67 2.88 -10.58 9.23
CA LEU A 67 2.75 -10.76 10.67
C LEU A 67 3.09 -12.19 11.09
N GLU A 68 2.69 -13.20 10.30
CA GLU A 68 3.07 -14.59 10.52
C GLU A 68 4.59 -14.74 10.49
N PHE A 69 5.25 -14.17 9.48
CA PHE A 69 6.71 -14.13 9.40
C PHE A 69 7.34 -13.47 10.64
N LEU A 70 6.86 -12.29 11.05
CA LEU A 70 7.39 -11.58 12.22
C LEU A 70 7.21 -12.38 13.52
N SER A 71 6.14 -13.16 13.62
CA SER A 71 5.86 -13.99 14.79
C SER A 71 6.75 -15.23 14.89
N ARG A 72 7.07 -15.87 13.75
CA ARG A 72 7.76 -17.18 13.70
C ARG A 72 8.78 -17.25 12.55
N PRO A 73 9.79 -16.36 12.51
CA PRO A 73 10.76 -16.34 11.42
C PRO A 73 11.63 -17.62 11.38
N TRP A 74 11.89 -18.23 12.54
CA TRP A 74 12.69 -19.45 12.67
C TRP A 74 12.05 -20.67 11.96
N ASN A 75 10.72 -20.71 11.85
CA ASN A 75 10.01 -21.84 11.24
C ASN A 75 10.33 -21.93 9.74
N ILE A 76 10.35 -20.79 9.05
CA ILE A 76 10.72 -20.70 7.63
C ILE A 76 12.22 -20.97 7.46
N TYR A 77 13.05 -20.57 8.42
CA TYR A 77 14.50 -20.84 8.38
C TYR A 77 14.83 -22.33 8.57
N GLU A 78 14.11 -23.04 9.43
CA GLU A 78 14.34 -24.46 9.68
C GLU A 78 13.89 -25.30 8.46
N ASN A 79 12.65 -25.08 8.03
CA ASN A 79 11.96 -25.90 7.02
C ASN A 79 12.15 -25.43 5.57
N GLY A 80 12.65 -24.22 5.34
CA GLY A 80 12.82 -23.65 4.00
C GLY A 80 14.03 -24.16 3.24
N ASN A 81 14.01 -24.00 1.91
CA ASN A 81 15.19 -24.21 1.07
C ASN A 81 16.26 -23.14 1.31
N LEU A 82 17.48 -23.32 0.77
CA LEU A 82 18.59 -22.38 0.98
C LEU A 82 18.25 -20.93 0.64
N ALA A 83 17.48 -20.69 -0.43
CA ALA A 83 17.05 -19.36 -0.83
C ALA A 83 16.12 -18.71 0.20
N LEU A 84 15.17 -19.48 0.75
CA LEU A 84 14.29 -19.03 1.84
C LEU A 84 15.09 -18.74 3.11
N LYS A 85 16.04 -19.62 3.48
CA LYS A 85 16.91 -19.39 4.64
C LYS A 85 17.69 -18.07 4.52
N GLN A 86 18.28 -17.82 3.36
CA GLN A 86 18.98 -16.55 3.08
C GLN A 86 18.03 -15.35 3.13
N THR A 87 16.82 -15.50 2.62
CA THR A 87 15.80 -14.45 2.64
C THR A 87 15.40 -14.11 4.08
N VAL A 88 15.14 -15.11 4.92
CA VAL A 88 14.82 -14.91 6.34
C VAL A 88 15.93 -14.13 7.05
N VAL A 89 17.19 -14.52 6.84
CA VAL A 89 18.34 -13.81 7.44
C VAL A 89 18.40 -12.35 6.98
N ARG A 90 18.18 -12.08 5.68
CA ARG A 90 18.17 -10.72 5.13
C ARG A 90 17.01 -9.87 5.64
N LEU A 91 15.88 -10.48 5.99
CA LEU A 91 14.71 -9.77 6.54
C LEU A 91 14.84 -9.57 8.06
N ALA A 92 15.47 -10.50 8.77
CA ALA A 92 15.60 -10.46 10.22
C ALA A 92 16.67 -9.46 10.70
N PHE A 93 17.72 -9.23 9.91
CA PHE A 93 18.85 -8.39 10.26
C PHE A 93 19.03 -7.22 9.30
N SER A 94 19.41 -6.06 9.83
CA SER A 94 19.70 -4.87 9.02
C SER A 94 21.00 -4.99 8.23
N GLU A 95 21.93 -5.84 8.68
CA GLU A 95 23.23 -6.08 8.05
C GLU A 95 23.50 -7.58 7.87
N PRO A 96 24.34 -7.97 6.89
CA PRO A 96 24.76 -9.35 6.74
C PRO A 96 25.46 -9.90 8.00
N LEU A 97 25.13 -11.13 8.38
CA LEU A 97 25.76 -11.81 9.52
C LEU A 97 27.26 -11.99 9.27
N ARG A 98 28.09 -11.40 10.14
CA ARG A 98 29.54 -11.60 10.12
C ARG A 98 29.92 -12.75 11.04
N TYR A 99 30.66 -13.70 10.49
CA TYR A 99 31.19 -14.85 11.23
C TYR A 99 32.68 -14.68 11.50
N SER A 100 33.10 -14.91 12.75
CA SER A 100 34.50 -15.08 13.13
C SER A 100 34.69 -16.47 13.74
N ARG A 101 35.80 -17.15 13.44
CA ARG A 101 36.10 -18.47 14.01
C ARG A 101 36.33 -18.41 15.53
N GLU A 102 36.84 -17.31 16.04
CA GLU A 102 37.16 -17.14 17.47
C GLU A 102 35.96 -16.69 18.29
N SER A 103 35.11 -15.82 17.73
CA SER A 103 33.98 -15.21 18.46
C SER A 103 32.60 -15.69 17.98
N GLY A 104 32.54 -16.61 17.02
CA GLY A 104 31.29 -17.06 16.40
C GLY A 104 30.57 -15.95 15.60
N TYR A 105 29.25 -16.07 15.49
CA TYR A 105 28.39 -15.04 14.91
C TYR A 105 28.32 -13.82 15.84
N ARG A 106 28.63 -12.63 15.32
CA ARG A 106 28.50 -11.39 16.08
C ARG A 106 27.03 -10.99 16.21
N THR A 107 26.67 -10.35 17.33
CA THR A 107 25.36 -9.72 17.52
C THR A 107 25.19 -8.62 16.46
N THR A 108 24.36 -8.88 15.46
CA THR A 108 23.99 -7.91 14.45
C THR A 108 22.76 -7.12 14.87
N GLU A 109 22.65 -5.92 14.34
CA GLU A 109 21.45 -5.11 14.47
C GLU A 109 20.26 -5.81 13.81
N THR A 110 19.21 -6.08 14.58
CA THR A 110 17.95 -6.64 14.05
C THR A 110 17.24 -5.61 13.17
N ALA A 111 16.47 -6.07 12.20
CA ALA A 111 15.68 -5.19 11.36
C ALA A 111 14.65 -4.38 12.18
N PHE A 112 14.24 -3.22 11.63
CA PHE A 112 13.35 -2.27 12.30
C PHE A 112 12.07 -2.89 12.89
N PRO A 113 11.34 -3.78 12.19
CA PRO A 113 10.15 -4.42 12.77
C PRO A 113 10.42 -5.16 14.09
N PHE A 114 11.55 -5.86 14.19
CA PHE A 114 11.93 -6.58 15.40
C PHE A 114 12.33 -5.63 16.53
N LYS A 115 12.94 -4.47 16.22
CA LYS A 115 13.23 -3.42 17.21
C LYS A 115 11.94 -2.85 17.82
N VAL A 116 10.94 -2.58 16.98
CA VAL A 116 9.62 -2.12 17.43
C VAL A 116 8.97 -3.17 18.33
N LEU A 117 8.97 -4.44 17.92
CA LEU A 117 8.43 -5.54 18.73
C LEU A 117 9.15 -5.69 20.07
N ALA A 118 10.48 -5.55 20.08
CA ALA A 118 11.27 -5.56 21.32
C ALA A 118 10.88 -4.40 22.26
N GLY A 119 10.67 -3.21 21.72
CA GLY A 119 10.16 -2.05 22.48
C GLY A 119 8.78 -2.34 23.10
N ILE A 120 7.86 -2.87 22.31
CA ILE A 120 6.50 -3.25 22.75
C ILE A 120 6.53 -4.31 23.86
N CYS A 121 7.46 -5.26 23.82
CA CYS A 121 7.61 -6.31 24.84
C CYS A 121 8.32 -5.83 26.11
N SER A 122 9.21 -4.84 26.00
CA SER A 122 10.00 -4.33 27.13
C SER A 122 9.31 -3.22 27.91
N GLU A 123 8.23 -2.64 27.37
CA GLU A 123 7.47 -1.60 28.03
C GLU A 123 6.73 -2.14 29.27
N LYS A 124 6.75 -1.37 30.37
CA LYS A 124 6.02 -1.72 31.60
C LYS A 124 4.53 -1.64 31.33
N ARG A 125 3.90 -2.79 31.11
CA ARG A 125 2.45 -2.88 30.91
C ARG A 125 1.75 -2.99 32.26
N GLU A 126 0.85 -2.05 32.53
CA GLU A 126 -0.10 -2.19 33.63
C GLU A 126 -1.37 -2.88 33.12
N MET A 127 -1.85 -3.87 33.87
CA MET A 127 -3.14 -4.50 33.60
C MET A 127 -4.25 -3.47 33.85
N VAL A 128 -5.08 -3.21 32.83
CA VAL A 128 -6.30 -2.42 33.04
C VAL A 128 -7.20 -3.19 33.99
N ARG A 129 -7.63 -2.55 35.08
CA ARG A 129 -8.57 -3.17 36.02
C ARG A 129 -9.80 -3.64 35.24
N PRO A 130 -10.31 -4.86 35.47
CA PRO A 130 -11.52 -5.32 34.81
C PRO A 130 -12.64 -4.32 35.14
N ARG A 131 -13.03 -3.52 34.13
CA ARG A 131 -14.23 -2.69 34.21
C ARG A 131 -15.36 -3.69 34.39
N ARG A 132 -16.15 -3.57 35.47
CA ARG A 132 -17.26 -4.47 35.74
C ARG A 132 -18.13 -4.57 34.48
N LEU A 133 -18.00 -5.66 33.75
CA LEU A 133 -18.94 -6.06 32.72
C LEU A 133 -20.16 -6.52 33.49
N ASN A 134 -21.06 -5.58 33.77
CA ASN A 134 -22.38 -5.91 34.26
C ASN A 134 -23.09 -6.60 33.09
N TYR A 135 -23.02 -7.93 33.05
CA TYR A 135 -23.96 -8.73 32.29
C TYR A 135 -25.31 -8.57 32.98
N ASN A 136 -26.10 -7.61 32.51
CA ASN A 136 -27.53 -7.59 32.83
C ASN A 136 -28.20 -8.67 31.98
N THR A 137 -29.05 -9.41 32.67
CA THR A 137 -29.84 -10.56 32.24
C THR A 137 -30.82 -10.21 31.13
#